data_AF-A0A1H6HJG0-F1
#
_entry.id   AF-A0A1H6HJG0-F1
#
_cell.length_a   1.000
_cell.length_b   1.000
_cell.length_c   1.000
_cell.angle_alpha   90.00
_cell.angle_beta   90.00
_cell.angle_gamma   90.00
#
_symmetry.space_group_name_H-M   'P 1'
#
loop_
_entity.id
_entity.type
_entity.pdbx_description
1 polymer ?
#
loop_
_entity_poly.entity_id
_entity_poly.type
_entity_poly.pdbx_seq_one_letter_code
_entity_poly.pdbx_strand_id
1 'polypeptide(L)'
;MSFDRDTSDVKNWMNMFRWVVKLIRDDYGVAEEKLTRHAHIETDIGLDVEQVEEVLEIISTAFSIRFPPGTLDEVVKFEEVCMLAAWLHGLYKRPEFLGAEFVAKAASLNPRAQAE
;
A
#
# COMPACT_ATOMS: atom_id res chain seq x y z
N MET A 1 13.78 15.49 -7.65
CA MET A 1 12.79 16.30 -6.91
C MET A 1 12.19 15.36 -5.90
N SER A 2 12.16 15.72 -4.61
CA SER A 2 11.54 14.86 -3.59
C SER A 2 10.03 14.85 -3.81
N PHE A 3 9.43 13.66 -3.80
CA PHE A 3 7.99 13.48 -3.95
C PHE A 3 7.21 14.27 -2.87
N ASP A 4 6.21 15.05 -3.29
CA ASP A 4 5.32 15.74 -2.36
C ASP A 4 4.35 14.71 -1.76
N ARG A 5 4.47 14.50 -0.44
CA ARG A 5 3.73 13.49 0.31
C ARG A 5 2.31 13.94 0.69
N ASP A 6 1.77 14.99 0.07
CA ASP A 6 0.39 15.44 0.29
C ASP A 6 -0.62 14.32 -0.04
N THR A 7 -1.48 14.01 0.93
CA THR A 7 -2.52 12.98 0.83
C THR A 7 -3.93 13.58 0.73
N SER A 8 -4.07 14.91 0.71
CA SER A 8 -5.35 15.63 0.73
C SER A 8 -6.29 15.27 -0.44
N ASP A 9 -5.72 14.92 -1.59
CA ASP A 9 -6.46 14.51 -2.78
C ASP A 9 -6.79 13.00 -2.82
N VAL A 10 -6.33 12.23 -1.84
CA VAL A 10 -6.52 10.78 -1.79
C VAL A 10 -7.85 10.43 -1.15
N LYS A 11 -8.90 10.36 -1.97
CA LYS A 11 -10.29 10.17 -1.56
C LYS A 11 -10.85 8.77 -1.80
N ASN A 12 -10.09 7.90 -2.48
CA ASN A 12 -10.48 6.53 -2.81
C ASN A 12 -9.23 5.70 -3.15
N TRP A 13 -9.42 4.39 -3.33
CA TRP A 13 -8.33 3.45 -3.65
C TRP A 13 -7.58 3.80 -4.95
N MET A 14 -8.26 4.32 -5.98
CA MET A 14 -7.59 4.68 -7.24
C MET A 14 -6.68 5.90 -7.06
N ASN A 15 -7.09 6.87 -6.25
CA ASN A 15 -6.22 8.01 -5.90
C ASN A 15 -5.03 7.55 -5.08
N MET A 16 -5.22 6.58 -4.18
CA MET A 16 -4.13 5.98 -3.41
C MET A 16 -3.15 5.24 -4.32
N PHE A 17 -3.66 4.42 -5.25
CA PHE A 17 -2.85 3.75 -6.24
C PHE A 17 -1.98 4.75 -7.02
N ARG A 18 -2.57 5.84 -7.53
CA ARG A 18 -1.81 6.89 -8.22
C ARG A 18 -0.79 7.59 -7.33
N TRP A 19 -1.10 7.77 -6.05
CA TRP A 19 -0.18 8.35 -5.08
C TRP A 19 1.05 7.45 -4.86
N VAL A 20 0.83 6.14 -4.67
CA VAL A 20 1.92 5.16 -4.51
C VAL A 20 2.72 5.00 -5.81
N VAL A 21 2.08 5.06 -6.99
CA VAL A 21 2.78 5.08 -8.28
C VAL A 21 3.77 6.24 -8.35
N LYS A 22 3.34 7.45 -7.97
CA LYS A 22 4.22 8.62 -7.95
C LYS A 22 5.35 8.47 -6.94
N LEU A 23 5.07 7.96 -5.74
CA LEU A 23 6.08 7.65 -4.72
C LEU A 23 7.17 6.74 -5.30
N ILE A 24 6.80 5.59 -5.87
CA ILE A 24 7.78 4.62 -6.36
C ILE A 24 8.55 5.16 -7.58
N ARG A 25 7.87 5.89 -8.47
CA ARG A 25 8.50 6.53 -9.62
C ARG A 25 9.53 7.58 -9.21
N ASP A 26 9.17 8.46 -8.28
CA ASP A 26 9.98 9.63 -7.94
C ASP A 26 11.14 9.27 -6.98
N ASP A 27 10.90 8.38 -6.02
CA ASP A 27 11.91 8.02 -5.01
C ASP A 27 12.78 6.82 -5.46
N TYR A 28 12.24 5.87 -6.23
CA TYR A 28 12.96 4.66 -6.65
C TYR A 28 13.27 4.61 -8.16
N GLY A 29 12.83 5.61 -8.93
CA GLY A 29 13.15 5.72 -10.37
C GLY A 29 12.50 4.65 -11.25
N VAL A 30 11.46 3.97 -10.77
CA VAL A 30 10.77 2.94 -11.55
C VAL A 30 9.84 3.58 -12.59
N ALA A 31 9.90 3.08 -13.83
CA ALA A 31 9.01 3.54 -14.89
C ALA A 31 7.53 3.22 -14.57
N GLU A 32 6.64 4.18 -14.76
CA GLU A 32 5.18 4.01 -14.52
C GLU A 32 4.58 2.84 -15.31
N GLU A 33 5.15 2.54 -16.48
CA GLU A 33 4.76 1.44 -17.35
C GLU A 33 4.84 0.07 -16.66
N LYS A 34 5.75 -0.07 -15.69
CA LYS A 34 5.91 -1.28 -14.87
C LYS A 34 4.96 -1.33 -13.67
N LEU A 35 4.49 -0.17 -13.20
CA LEU A 35 3.64 -0.03 -12.02
C LEU A 35 2.17 -0.32 -12.36
N THR A 36 1.93 -1.53 -12.86
CA THR A 36 0.59 -2.01 -13.22
C THR A 36 -0.06 -2.73 -12.05
N ARG A 37 -1.39 -2.89 -12.09
CA ARG A 37 -2.17 -3.52 -11.02
C ARG A 37 -1.68 -4.94 -10.68
N HIS A 38 -1.38 -5.72 -11.71
CA HIS A 38 -0.99 -7.12 -11.57
C HIS A 38 0.54 -7.30 -11.54
N ALA A 39 1.31 -6.21 -11.49
CA ALA A 39 2.76 -6.28 -11.40
C ALA A 39 3.18 -6.85 -10.04
N HIS A 40 4.07 -7.84 -10.07
CA HIS A 40 4.74 -8.37 -8.89
C HIS A 40 5.81 -7.39 -8.43
N ILE A 41 5.84 -7.14 -7.13
CA ILE A 41 6.69 -6.12 -6.54
C ILE A 41 8.18 -6.45 -6.74
N GLU A 42 8.58 -7.68 -6.48
CA GLU A 42 9.97 -8.09 -6.62
C GLU A 42 10.39 -8.34 -8.08
N THR A 43 9.56 -9.02 -8.88
CA THR A 43 9.98 -9.48 -10.21
C THR A 43 9.69 -8.47 -11.32
N ASP A 44 8.55 -7.79 -11.28
CA ASP A 44 8.11 -6.90 -12.37
C ASP A 44 8.52 -5.44 -12.10
N ILE A 45 8.29 -4.98 -10.87
CA ILE A 45 8.67 -3.63 -10.42
C ILE A 45 10.17 -3.58 -10.14
N GLY A 46 10.71 -4.62 -9.49
CA GLY A 46 12.13 -4.73 -9.15
C GLY A 46 12.49 -4.10 -7.81
N LEU A 47 11.53 -3.98 -6.89
CA LEU A 47 11.82 -3.52 -5.53
C LEU A 47 12.26 -4.71 -4.68
N ASP A 48 13.35 -4.54 -3.93
CA ASP A 48 13.75 -5.50 -2.90
C ASP A 48 12.91 -5.35 -1.62
N VAL A 49 13.05 -6.31 -0.70
CA VAL A 49 12.29 -6.34 0.56
C VAL A 49 12.49 -5.07 1.39
N GLU A 50 13.73 -4.55 1.48
CA GLU A 50 14.03 -3.36 2.28
C GLU A 50 13.34 -2.11 1.69
N GLN A 51 13.34 -1.99 0.36
CA GLN A 51 12.64 -0.92 -0.35
C GLN A 51 11.12 -1.02 -0.16
N VAL A 52 10.56 -2.22 -0.14
CA VAL A 52 9.12 -2.41 0.12
C VAL A 52 8.78 -2.02 1.55
N GLU A 53 9.60 -2.39 2.53
CA GLU A 53 9.43 -1.97 3.93
C GLU A 53 9.46 -0.45 4.07
N GLU A 54 10.39 0.22 3.41
CA GLU A 54 10.48 1.68 3.39
C GLU A 54 9.22 2.31 2.76
N VAL A 55 8.74 1.78 1.62
CA VAL A 55 7.49 2.23 1.00
C VAL A 55 6.31 2.08 1.97
N LEU A 56 6.20 0.94 2.66
CA LEU A 56 5.17 0.73 3.67
C LEU A 56 5.28 1.72 4.84
N GLU A 57 6.49 2.05 5.29
CA GLU A 57 6.73 3.05 6.33
C GLU A 57 6.31 4.47 5.88
N ILE A 58 6.62 4.83 4.63
CA ILE A 58 6.21 6.10 4.04
C ILE A 58 4.69 6.18 3.95
N ILE A 59 4.02 5.14 3.47
CA ILE A 59 2.55 5.07 3.39
C ILE A 59 1.93 5.14 4.79
N SER A 60 2.47 4.36 5.73
CA SER A 60 2.07 4.35 7.14
C SER A 60 2.08 5.75 7.74
N THR A 61 3.17 6.49 7.52
CA THR A 61 3.35 7.86 7.99
C THR A 61 2.40 8.84 7.28
N ALA A 62 2.34 8.79 5.95
CA ALA A 62 1.57 9.72 5.13
C ALA A 62 0.05 9.61 5.36
N PHE A 63 -0.44 8.39 5.58
CA PHE A 63 -1.86 8.12 5.80
C PHE A 63 -2.22 7.90 7.28
N SER A 64 -1.25 7.97 8.19
CA SER A 64 -1.44 7.69 9.62
C SER A 64 -2.12 6.32 9.87
N ILE A 65 -1.66 5.30 9.15
CA ILE A 65 -2.10 3.90 9.28
C ILE A 65 -0.98 3.05 9.86
N ARG A 66 -1.29 1.83 10.30
CA ARG A 66 -0.35 0.88 10.91
C ARG A 66 -0.43 -0.45 10.17
N PHE A 67 0.61 -0.83 9.44
CA PHE A 67 0.69 -2.17 8.87
C PHE A 67 0.99 -3.20 9.99
N PRO A 68 0.23 -4.29 10.11
CA PRO A 68 0.55 -5.36 11.06
C PRO A 68 1.81 -6.14 10.63
N PRO A 69 2.50 -6.81 11.57
CA PRO A 69 3.60 -7.72 11.23
C PRO A 69 3.15 -8.82 10.26
N GLY A 70 4.05 -9.20 9.34
CA GLY A 70 3.75 -10.17 8.28
C GLY A 70 3.01 -9.58 7.07
N THR A 71 2.96 -8.25 6.93
CA THR A 71 2.32 -7.60 5.78
C THR A 71 2.96 -8.04 4.45
N LEU A 72 4.28 -8.18 4.42
CA LEU A 72 5.02 -8.62 3.22
C LEU A 72 4.69 -10.05 2.81
N ASP A 73 4.25 -10.90 3.74
CA ASP A 73 3.84 -12.28 3.44
C ASP A 73 2.45 -12.34 2.77
N GLU A 74 1.63 -11.30 2.96
CA GLU A 74 0.26 -11.24 2.44
C GLU A 74 0.16 -10.48 1.11
N VAL A 75 1.15 -9.65 0.77
CA VAL A 75 1.13 -8.80 -0.43
C VAL A 75 2.26 -9.18 -1.38
N VAL A 76 1.88 -9.60 -2.58
CA VAL A 76 2.82 -9.99 -3.63
C VAL A 76 2.75 -9.01 -4.80
N LYS A 77 1.55 -8.49 -5.06
CA LYS A 77 1.27 -7.58 -6.17
C LYS A 77 1.16 -6.15 -5.72
N PHE A 78 1.44 -5.25 -6.65
CA PHE A 78 1.37 -3.83 -6.41
C PHE A 78 -0.03 -3.33 -6.02
N GLU A 79 -1.08 -3.86 -6.66
CA GLU A 79 -2.45 -3.50 -6.29
C GLU A 79 -2.82 -3.94 -4.87
N GLU A 80 -2.27 -5.05 -4.40
CA GLU A 80 -2.58 -5.63 -3.08
C GLU A 80 -2.11 -4.70 -1.95
N VAL A 81 -0.90 -4.14 -2.08
CA VAL A 81 -0.37 -3.10 -1.16
C VAL A 81 -1.29 -1.88 -1.14
N CYS A 82 -1.69 -1.39 -2.32
CA CYS A 82 -2.54 -0.21 -2.43
C CYS A 82 -3.95 -0.46 -1.86
N MET A 83 -4.52 -1.63 -2.12
CA MET A 83 -5.83 -2.04 -1.59
C MET A 83 -5.80 -2.20 -0.08
N LEU A 84 -4.75 -2.83 0.46
CA LEU A 84 -4.52 -2.95 1.89
C LEU A 84 -4.43 -1.57 2.53
N ALA A 85 -3.53 -0.71 2.07
CA ALA A 85 -3.37 0.65 2.59
C ALA A 85 -4.69 1.45 2.54
N ALA A 86 -5.44 1.35 1.43
CA ALA A 86 -6.71 2.04 1.28
C ALA A 86 -7.77 1.51 2.26
N TRP A 87 -7.82 0.20 2.48
CA TRP A 87 -8.72 -0.40 3.46
C TRP A 87 -8.35 -0.01 4.89
N LEU A 88 -7.06 -0.05 5.26
CA LEU A 88 -6.59 0.38 6.58
C LEU A 88 -6.96 1.85 6.88
N HIS A 89 -6.91 2.69 5.86
CA HIS A 89 -7.30 4.10 5.97
C HIS A 89 -8.83 4.32 5.96
N GLY A 90 -9.63 3.31 5.56
CA GLY A 90 -11.10 3.38 5.44
C GLY A 90 -11.60 3.92 4.10
N LEU A 91 -10.77 3.92 3.06
CA LEU A 91 -11.09 4.37 1.69
C LEU A 91 -11.45 3.23 0.74
N TYR A 92 -11.46 1.99 1.23
CA TYR A 92 -11.75 0.80 0.45
C TYR A 92 -12.35 -0.30 1.33
N LYS A 93 -13.02 -1.27 0.69
CA LYS A 93 -13.55 -2.47 1.36
C LYS A 93 -12.43 -3.44 1.74
N ARG A 94 -12.70 -4.37 2.64
CA ARG A 94 -11.73 -5.41 3.01
C ARG A 94 -11.28 -6.22 1.77
N PRO A 95 -9.98 -6.35 1.49
CA PRO A 95 -9.48 -7.20 0.42
C PRO A 95 -9.72 -8.69 0.71
N GLU A 96 -10.12 -9.46 -0.31
CA GLU A 96 -10.50 -10.88 -0.18
C GLU A 96 -9.30 -11.83 -0.08
N PHE A 97 -8.11 -11.39 -0.47
CA PHE A 97 -6.88 -12.19 -0.42
C PHE A 97 -6.28 -12.31 0.98
N LEU A 98 -6.68 -11.43 1.91
CA LEU A 98 -6.11 -11.38 3.25
C LEU A 98 -6.60 -12.53 4.14
N GLY A 99 -5.67 -13.14 4.88
CA GLY A 99 -6.01 -14.13 5.89
C GLY A 99 -6.87 -13.57 7.04
N ALA A 100 -7.76 -14.39 7.59
CA ALA A 100 -8.67 -13.97 8.68
C ALA A 100 -7.92 -13.49 9.93
N GLU A 101 -6.79 -14.12 10.28
CA GLU A 101 -5.95 -13.69 11.41
C GLU A 101 -5.29 -12.34 11.16
N PHE A 102 -4.81 -12.12 9.93
CA PHE A 102 -4.21 -10.85 9.53
C PHE A 102 -5.24 -9.73 9.59
N VAL A 103 -6.45 -9.97 9.07
CA VAL A 103 -7.56 -9.01 9.12
C VAL A 103 -7.87 -8.57 10.55
N ALA A 104 -7.90 -9.51 11.50
CA ALA A 104 -8.15 -9.19 12.91
C ALA A 104 -7.05 -8.30 13.52
N LYS A 105 -5.78 -8.55 13.18
CA LYS A 105 -4.63 -7.71 13.61
C LYS A 105 -4.66 -6.33 12.95
N ALA A 106 -4.95 -6.29 11.65
CA ALA A 106 -5.08 -5.05 10.88
C ALA A 106 -6.17 -4.14 11.46
N ALA A 107 -7.35 -4.70 11.73
CA ALA A 107 -8.49 -3.95 12.29
C ALA A 107 -8.24 -3.48 13.73
N SER A 108 -7.52 -4.25 14.55
CA SER A 108 -7.18 -3.82 15.91
C SER A 108 -6.18 -2.66 15.95
N LEU A 109 -5.25 -2.61 14.98
CA LEU A 109 -4.29 -1.52 14.82
C LEU A 109 -4.87 -0.29 14.11
N ASN A 110 -5.90 -0.49 13.27
CA ASN A 110 -6.49 0.56 12.43
C ASN A 110 -8.01 0.59 12.63
N PRO A 111 -8.53 1.43 13.55
CA PRO A 111 -9.96 1.49 13.83
C PRO A 111 -10.84 1.90 12.64
N ARG A 112 -10.24 2.51 11.60
CA ARG A 112 -10.94 2.90 10.36
C ARG A 112 -11.10 1.73 9.38
N ALA A 113 -10.35 0.65 9.57
CA ALA A 113 -10.48 -0.55 8.76
C ALA A 113 -11.79 -1.25 9.14
N GLN A 114 -12.84 -1.03 8.34
CA GLN A 114 -14.13 -1.67 8.56
C GLN A 114 -14.01 -3.18 8.32
N ALA A 115 -14.52 -3.98 9.26
CA ALA A 115 -14.43 -5.44 9.24
C ALA A 115 -15.58 -6.12 8.47
N GLU A 116 -16.55 -5.35 7.97
CA GLU A 116 -17.80 -5.86 7.35
C GLU A 116 -17.68 -6.08 5.84
#